data_AF-A0A514CMW4-F1
#
_entry.id   AF-A0A514CMW4-F1
#
_cell.length_a   1.000
_cell.length_b   1.000
_cell.length_c   1.000
_cell.angle_alpha   90.00
_cell.angle_beta   90.00
_cell.angle_gamma   90.00
#
_symmetry.space_group_name_H-M   'P 1'
#
loop_
_entity.id
_entity.type
_entity.pdbx_description
1 polymer ?
#
loop_
_entity_poly.entity_id
_entity_poly.type
_entity_poly.pdbx_seq_one_letter_code
_entity_poly.pdbx_strand_id
1 'polypeptide(L)'
;MKDIVVMGNDALIVDNLCEILALFGYGTTLIEGMDVALHGEQPSLIILDVPNGFHGRENIAIIKKILPFRIPILIRGYPDDLGLYRHLFDAYDHIHFCEKSTSVRHLEKILKRLVGTGIVRTNG
;
A
#
# COMPACT_ATOMS: atom_id res chain seq x y z
N MET A 1 0.43 -16.02 -7.60
CA MET A 1 0.27 -15.40 -6.27
C MET A 1 0.24 -13.90 -6.53
N LYS A 2 -0.67 -13.15 -5.92
CA LYS A 2 -0.77 -11.71 -6.18
C LYS A 2 0.26 -11.00 -5.33
N ASP A 3 1.20 -10.32 -5.99
CA ASP A 3 2.28 -9.62 -5.32
C ASP A 3 1.85 -8.20 -4.94
N ILE A 4 2.09 -7.85 -3.68
CA ILE A 4 1.80 -6.54 -3.12
C ILE A 4 3.13 -5.93 -2.69
N VAL A 5 3.44 -4.77 -3.23
CA VAL A 5 4.62 -4.01 -2.77
C VAL A 5 4.22 -3.18 -1.56
N VAL A 6 5.01 -3.27 -0.49
CA VAL A 6 4.81 -2.46 0.72
C VAL A 6 5.96 -1.48 0.88
N MET A 7 5.62 -0.22 1.09
CA MET A 7 6.56 0.89 1.27
C MET A 7 6.20 1.65 2.54
N GLY A 8 7.20 2.03 3.32
CA GLY A 8 7.02 2.86 4.50
C GLY A 8 8.35 3.17 5.18
N ASN A 9 8.34 4.18 6.04
CA ASN A 9 9.56 4.65 6.72
C ASN A 9 9.81 3.94 8.07
N ASP A 10 8.79 3.28 8.62
CA ASP A 10 8.87 2.55 9.87
C ASP A 10 8.94 1.05 9.59
N ALA A 11 10.12 0.47 9.72
CA ALA A 11 10.38 -0.95 9.42
C ALA A 11 9.46 -1.88 10.22
N LEU A 12 9.19 -1.59 11.49
CA LEU A 12 8.33 -2.42 12.32
C LEU A 12 6.88 -2.40 11.83
N ILE A 13 6.36 -1.23 11.45
CA ILE A 13 5.00 -1.14 10.90
C ILE A 13 4.91 -1.87 9.56
N VAL A 14 5.93 -1.73 8.72
CA VAL A 14 5.98 -2.35 7.40
C VAL A 14 6.08 -3.88 7.51
N ASP A 15 6.92 -4.40 8.39
CA ASP A 15 7.04 -5.84 8.64
C ASP A 15 5.71 -6.43 9.15
N ASN A 16 5.09 -5.78 10.13
CA ASN A 16 3.77 -6.19 10.63
C ASN A 16 2.71 -6.21 9.52
N LEU A 17 2.76 -5.24 8.61
CA LEU A 17 1.84 -5.19 7.48
C LEU A 17 2.10 -6.35 6.51
N CYS A 18 3.36 -6.66 6.21
CA CYS A 18 3.74 -7.82 5.39
C CYS A 18 3.25 -9.13 6.01
N GLU A 19 3.40 -9.32 7.32
CA GLU A 19 2.87 -10.50 8.02
C GLU A 19 1.34 -10.62 7.90
N ILE A 20 0.61 -9.52 8.11
CA ILE A 20 -0.85 -9.50 7.93
C ILE A 20 -1.25 -9.87 6.50
N LEU A 21 -0.54 -9.36 5.50
CA LEU A 21 -0.80 -9.67 4.09
C LEU A 21 -0.53 -11.14 3.77
N ALA A 22 0.54 -11.72 4.35
CA ALA A 22 0.86 -13.13 4.21
C ALA A 22 -0.23 -14.02 4.83
N LEU A 23 -0.77 -13.64 6.00
CA LEU A 23 -1.92 -14.33 6.62
C LEU A 23 -3.17 -14.33 5.72
N PHE A 24 -3.32 -13.31 4.88
CA PHE A 24 -4.41 -13.23 3.88
C PHE A 24 -4.08 -13.95 2.55
N GLY A 25 -2.89 -14.55 2.43
CA GLY A 25 -2.47 -15.29 1.24
C GLY A 25 -1.99 -14.41 0.07
N TYR A 26 -1.50 -13.21 0.36
CA TYR A 26 -0.81 -12.36 -0.62
C TYR A 26 0.70 -12.56 -0.54
N GLY A 27 1.38 -12.49 -1.70
CA GLY A 27 2.83 -12.33 -1.74
C GLY A 27 3.17 -10.88 -1.44
N THR A 28 4.30 -10.64 -0.77
CA THR A 28 4.74 -9.29 -0.45
C THR A 28 6.19 -9.07 -0.83
N THR A 29 6.43 -7.95 -1.51
CA THR A 29 7.78 -7.43 -1.76
C THR A 29 8.00 -6.18 -0.92
N LEU A 30 9.00 -6.21 -0.05
CA LEU A 30 9.43 -5.05 0.72
C LEU A 30 10.38 -4.22 -0.13
N ILE A 31 10.10 -2.92 -0.26
CA ILE A 31 11.07 -1.97 -0.80
C ILE A 31 11.50 -1.06 0.34
N GLU A 32 12.76 -1.22 0.76
CA GLU A 32 13.38 -0.36 1.75
C GLU A 32 13.74 0.98 1.12
N GLY A 33 13.25 2.06 1.72
CA GLY A 33 13.48 3.40 1.21
C GLY A 33 12.63 3.75 -0.02
N MET A 34 12.93 4.91 -0.58
CA MET A 34 12.03 5.64 -1.48
C MET A 34 12.36 5.46 -2.97
N ASP A 35 13.18 4.46 -3.29
CA ASP A 35 13.61 4.17 -4.66
C ASP A 35 12.78 3.04 -5.25
N VAL A 36 11.74 3.43 -5.99
CA VAL A 36 10.82 2.49 -6.64
C VAL A 36 11.31 2.24 -8.06
N ALA A 37 12.16 1.24 -8.20
CA ALA A 37 12.53 0.71 -9.50
C ALA A 37 11.47 -0.34 -9.91
N LEU A 38 10.45 0.08 -10.67
CA LEU A 38 9.49 -0.85 -11.28
C LEU A 38 10.19 -1.61 -12.43
N HIS A 39 10.98 -2.62 -12.09
CA HIS A 39 11.60 -3.55 -13.04
C HIS A 39 11.05 -4.96 -12.80
N GLY A 40 10.31 -5.51 -13.78
CA GLY A 40 9.74 -6.86 -13.70
C GLY A 40 8.23 -6.90 -13.93
N GLU A 41 7.55 -7.90 -13.35
CA GLU A 41 6.08 -7.99 -13.33
C GLU A 41 5.50 -6.83 -12.50
N GLN A 42 4.45 -6.18 -13.01
CA GLN A 42 3.80 -5.10 -12.26
C GLN A 42 3.10 -5.67 -11.02
N PRO A 43 3.30 -5.08 -9.83
CA PRO A 43 2.61 -5.52 -8.62
C PRO A 43 1.10 -5.30 -8.77
N SER A 44 0.31 -6.12 -8.08
CA SER A 44 -1.14 -6.00 -8.09
C SER A 44 -1.65 -4.83 -7.25
N LEU A 45 -0.84 -4.37 -6.28
CA LEU A 45 -1.11 -3.24 -5.41
C LEU A 45 0.21 -2.73 -4.83
N ILE A 46 0.29 -1.41 -4.63
CA ILE A 46 1.32 -0.78 -3.82
C ILE A 46 0.66 -0.23 -2.57
N ILE A 47 1.13 -0.61 -1.38
CA ILE A 47 0.70 -0.01 -0.12
C ILE A 47 1.79 0.94 0.35
N LEU A 48 1.42 2.22 0.51
CA LEU A 48 2.31 3.25 1.04
C LEU A 48 1.87 3.63 2.45
N ASP A 49 2.62 3.19 3.46
CA ASP A 49 2.41 3.55 4.85
C ASP A 49 3.10 4.89 5.15
N VAL A 50 2.30 5.96 5.28
CA VAL A 50 2.79 7.32 5.47
C VAL A 50 2.89 7.66 6.97
N PRO A 51 4.02 8.23 7.46
CA PRO A 51 4.17 8.57 8.87
C PRO A 51 3.34 9.78 9.30
N ASN A 52 3.01 9.85 10.59
CA ASN A 52 2.24 10.97 11.17
C ASN A 52 3.03 12.27 11.12
N GLY A 53 2.39 13.38 10.75
CA GLY A 53 2.97 14.72 10.81
C GLY A 53 4.14 14.92 9.86
N PHE A 54 4.37 13.97 8.95
CA PHE A 54 5.38 14.03 7.93
C PHE A 54 4.68 14.10 6.57
N HIS A 55 4.41 15.32 6.15
CA HIS A 55 4.03 15.63 4.77
C HIS A 55 5.25 15.51 3.86
N GLY A 56 5.80 14.29 3.80
CA GLY A 56 7.04 13.99 3.10
C GLY A 56 6.90 14.32 1.63
N ARG A 57 7.60 15.37 1.19
CA ARG A 57 7.76 15.69 -0.24
C ARG A 57 8.19 14.45 -1.04
N GLU A 58 8.93 13.57 -0.38
CA GLU A 58 9.40 12.31 -0.91
C GLU A 58 8.25 11.32 -1.19
N ASN A 59 7.27 11.16 -0.27
CA ASN A 59 6.10 10.28 -0.49
C ASN A 59 5.28 10.75 -1.68
N ILE A 60 5.05 12.07 -1.75
CA ILE A 60 4.35 12.70 -2.88
C ILE A 60 5.12 12.48 -4.18
N ALA A 61 6.46 12.61 -4.15
CA ALA A 61 7.30 12.38 -5.32
C ALA A 61 7.24 10.92 -5.79
N ILE A 62 7.27 9.94 -4.88
CA ILE A 62 7.08 8.52 -5.22
C ILE A 62 5.73 8.31 -5.89
N ILE A 63 4.64 8.76 -5.25
CA ILE A 63 3.29 8.56 -5.80
C ILE A 63 3.25 9.13 -7.22
N LYS A 64 3.76 10.35 -7.42
CA LYS A 64 3.84 10.98 -8.75
C LYS A 64 4.67 10.19 -9.77
N LYS A 65 5.75 9.52 -9.36
CA LYS A 65 6.54 8.64 -10.23
C LYS A 65 5.76 7.37 -10.61
N ILE A 66 4.92 6.85 -9.72
CA ILE A 66 4.16 5.61 -9.93
C ILE A 66 2.84 5.86 -10.70
N LEU A 67 2.25 7.06 -10.57
CA LEU A 67 0.96 7.41 -11.20
C LEU A 67 0.84 6.99 -12.69
N PRO A 68 1.85 7.20 -13.56
CA PRO A 68 1.75 6.83 -14.98
C PRO A 68 1.56 5.34 -15.22
N PHE A 69 1.96 4.48 -14.28
CA PHE A 69 1.83 3.03 -14.41
C PHE A 69 0.41 2.52 -14.13
N ARG A 70 -0.47 3.38 -13.58
CA ARG A 70 -1.86 3.05 -13.22
C ARG A 70 -2.01 1.83 -12.31
N ILE A 71 -0.96 1.46 -11.59
CA ILE A 71 -0.98 0.42 -10.57
C ILE A 71 -1.85 0.93 -9.41
N PRO A 72 -2.77 0.14 -8.85
CA PRO A 72 -3.51 0.53 -7.66
C PRO A 72 -2.56 0.89 -6.52
N ILE A 73 -2.81 2.02 -5.86
CA ILE A 73 -2.04 2.48 -4.69
C ILE A 73 -2.98 2.62 -3.51
N LEU A 74 -2.65 2.00 -2.38
CA LEU A 74 -3.33 2.19 -1.10
C LEU A 74 -2.44 3.03 -0.18
N ILE A 75 -2.81 4.29 0.02
CA ILE A 75 -2.13 5.20 0.95
C ILE A 75 -2.71 4.98 2.35
N ARG A 76 -1.87 4.59 3.29
CA ARG A 76 -2.25 4.30 4.68
C ARG A 76 -1.65 5.32 5.64
N GLY A 77 -2.48 6.09 6.33
CA GLY A 77 -2.04 7.23 7.15
C GLY A 77 -3.01 7.61 8.27
N TYR A 78 -2.70 8.66 9.02
CA TYR A 78 -3.65 9.27 9.97
C TYR A 78 -4.60 10.23 9.24
N PRO A 79 -5.78 10.54 9.81
CA PRO A 79 -6.79 11.38 9.14
C PRO A 79 -6.24 12.69 8.58
N ASP A 80 -5.43 13.40 9.38
CA ASP A 80 -4.84 14.69 8.99
C ASP A 80 -3.89 14.56 7.79
N ASP A 81 -3.04 13.52 7.78
CA ASP A 81 -2.14 13.24 6.65
C ASP A 81 -2.92 12.85 5.39
N LEU A 82 -3.92 11.97 5.54
CA LEU A 82 -4.73 11.52 4.41
C LEU A 82 -5.50 12.66 3.77
N GLY A 83 -5.87 13.70 4.52
CA GLY A 83 -6.47 14.92 3.97
C GLY A 83 -5.60 15.55 2.87
N LEU A 84 -4.29 15.67 3.11
CA LEU A 84 -3.35 16.18 2.11
C LEU A 84 -3.27 15.28 0.87
N TYR A 85 -3.10 13.96 1.06
CA TYR A 85 -2.98 13.04 -0.08
C TYR A 85 -4.28 12.97 -0.88
N ARG A 86 -5.44 13.02 -0.25
CA ARG A 86 -6.74 13.11 -0.93
C ARG A 86 -6.81 14.37 -1.79
N HIS A 87 -6.50 15.54 -1.22
CA HIS A 87 -6.51 16.78 -1.99
C HIS A 87 -5.61 16.72 -3.25
N LEU A 88 -4.48 16.02 -3.17
CA LEU A 88 -3.54 15.91 -4.29
C LEU A 88 -3.91 14.82 -5.31
N PHE A 89 -4.55 13.74 -4.87
CA PHE A 89 -4.64 12.51 -5.65
C PHE A 89 -6.05 11.92 -5.81
N ASP A 90 -7.10 12.53 -5.25
CA ASP A 90 -8.49 12.02 -5.35
C ASP A 90 -9.03 11.96 -6.79
N ALA A 91 -8.46 12.75 -7.71
CA ALA A 91 -8.79 12.69 -9.12
C ALA A 91 -8.30 11.41 -9.84
N TYR A 92 -7.46 10.60 -9.19
CA TYR A 92 -6.91 9.37 -9.76
C TYR A 92 -7.66 8.15 -9.21
N ASP A 93 -8.42 7.49 -10.08
CA ASP A 93 -9.29 6.34 -9.79
C ASP A 93 -8.61 5.12 -9.15
N HIS A 94 -7.31 4.97 -9.36
CA HIS A 94 -6.47 3.90 -8.85
C HIS A 94 -5.75 4.26 -7.55
N ILE A 95 -6.01 5.45 -6.99
CA ILE A 95 -5.49 5.86 -5.68
C ILE A 95 -6.59 5.65 -4.64
N HIS A 96 -6.22 4.94 -3.58
CA HIS A 96 -7.11 4.54 -2.49
C HIS A 96 -6.49 4.94 -1.17
N PHE A 97 -7.33 5.10 -0.14
CA PHE A 97 -6.93 5.64 1.15
C PHE A 97 -7.46 4.75 2.28
N CYS A 98 -6.65 4.56 3.31
CA CYS A 98 -7.00 3.76 4.48
C CYS A 98 -6.40 4.39 5.74
N GLU A 99 -7.20 4.51 6.79
CA GLU A 99 -6.68 5.01 8.07
C GLU A 99 -5.82 3.94 8.76
N LYS A 100 -4.75 4.36 9.45
CA LYS A 100 -3.90 3.44 10.21
C LYS A 100 -4.62 2.71 11.34
N SER A 101 -5.60 3.37 11.95
CA SER A 101 -6.51 2.85 12.99
C SER A 101 -7.51 1.80 12.46
N THR A 102 -7.54 1.57 11.14
CA THR A 102 -8.44 0.58 10.52
C THR A 102 -8.17 -0.82 11.08
N SER A 103 -9.24 -1.53 11.42
CA SER A 103 -9.12 -2.91 11.89
C SER A 103 -8.60 -3.85 10.78
N VAL A 104 -7.90 -4.91 11.18
CA VAL A 104 -7.37 -5.94 10.28
C VAL A 104 -8.44 -6.50 9.35
N ARG A 105 -9.66 -6.74 9.86
CA ARG A 105 -10.80 -7.22 9.05
C ARG A 105 -11.24 -6.22 7.98
N HIS A 106 -11.17 -4.92 8.27
CA HIS A 106 -11.53 -3.90 7.30
C HIS A 106 -10.40 -3.75 6.26
N LEU A 107 -9.14 -3.80 6.68
CA LEU A 107 -8.00 -3.90 5.76
C LEU A 107 -8.16 -5.08 4.79
N GLU A 108 -8.53 -6.26 5.28
CA GLU A 108 -8.79 -7.44 4.44
C GLU A 108 -9.88 -7.18 3.38
N LYS A 109 -10.97 -6.52 3.75
CA LYS A 109 -12.05 -6.16 2.80
C LYS A 109 -11.56 -5.20 1.73
N ILE A 110 -10.76 -4.21 2.10
CA ILE A 110 -10.15 -3.26 1.14
C ILE A 110 -9.26 -4.04 0.17
N LEU A 111 -8.39 -4.91 0.68
CA LEU A 111 -7.49 -5.73 -0.14
C LEU A 111 -8.27 -6.64 -1.11
N LYS A 112 -9.33 -7.31 -0.63
CA LYS A 112 -10.20 -8.12 -1.49
C LYS A 112 -10.87 -7.31 -2.59
N ARG A 113 -11.24 -6.06 -2.34
CA ARG A 113 -11.81 -5.17 -3.35
C ARG A 113 -10.78 -4.72 -4.38
N LEU A 114 -9.58 -4.36 -3.94
CA LEU A 114 -8.54 -3.78 -4.81
C LEU A 114 -7.80 -4.84 -5.61
N VAL A 115 -7.51 -5.98 -4.97
CA VAL A 115 -6.61 -7.01 -5.49
C VAL A 115 -7.36 -8.31 -5.76
N GLY A 116 -8.58 -8.50 -5.25
CA GLY A 116 -9.29 -9.79 -5.24
C GLY A 116 -8.84 -10.68 -4.08
N THR A 117 -9.34 -11.91 -3.98
CA THR A 117 -8.93 -12.84 -2.92
C THR A 117 -7.49 -13.29 -3.08
N GLY A 118 -6.74 -13.34 -1.97
CA GLY A 118 -5.44 -14.01 -1.88
C GLY A 118 -5.57 -15.52 -2.09
N ILE A 119 -4.46 -16.18 -2.45
CA ILE A 119 -4.44 -17.64 -2.60
C ILE A 119 -4.07 -18.22 -1.25
N VAL A 120 -5.06 -18.64 -0.47
CA VAL A 120 -4.81 -19.41 0.75
C VAL A 120 -4.49 -20.85 0.31
N ARG A 121 -3.24 -21.26 0.41
CA ARG A 121 -2.90 -22.69 0.35
C ARG A 121 -3.42 -23.33 1.64
N THR A 122 -4.58 -23.97 1.57
CA THR A 122 -4.93 -24.98 2.56
C THR A 122 -3.98 -26.14 2.35
N ASN A 123 -3.04 -26.34 3.28
CA ASN A 123 -2.25 -27.57 3.32
C ASN A 123 -3.25 -28.72 3.48
N GLY A 124 -3.41 -29.52 2.42
CA GLY A 124 -4.14 -30.79 2.45
C GLY A 124 -3.27 -31.91 2.99
#